data_AF-A0A813A178-F1
#
_entry.id   AF-A0A813A178-F1
#
_cell.length_a   1.000
_cell.length_b   1.000
_cell.length_c   1.000
_cell.angle_alpha   90.00
_cell.angle_beta   90.00
_cell.angle_gamma   90.00
#
_symmetry.space_group_name_H-M   'P 1'
#
loop_
_entity.id
_entity.type
_entity.pdbx_description
1 polymer ?
#
loop_
_entity_poly.entity_id
_entity_poly.type
_entity_poly.pdbx_seq_one_letter_code
_entity_poly.pdbx_strand_id
1 'polypeptide(L)'
;MDIDEQEAARAKEARAEMLHVMGSASTMGATPTEATTPAPTESTQAEEDEAQRRSKWQKPAAKGGKGGSQVADSWSEQFSQGTVKSPLRLMLFMAMMELLRTQAEETLADTEKLQRCMNVGWTVEGENALSPAWVYHAWDPAAKKQIKADTAPLKHVEALKQIDLLLLHAPREGVLKNFKTAKKMSPKDQYTAEVLPFMVSIGLRGESSQICYNALRLLSGLAVTKLIGVRVRPERGQESQLVKQLKESYMGTAYCDWTRPSAPWNSDA
;
A
#
# COMPACT_ATOMS: atom_id res chain seq x y z
N MET A 1 1.78 5.96 -23.13
CA MET A 1 1.67 6.94 -22.03
C MET A 1 2.21 6.26 -20.79
N ASP A 2 3.20 6.86 -20.13
CA ASP A 2 3.95 6.19 -19.07
C ASP A 2 3.08 6.08 -17.80
N ILE A 3 2.91 4.86 -17.27
CA ILE A 3 2.07 4.58 -16.10
C ILE A 3 2.68 5.25 -14.87
N ASP A 4 4.00 5.30 -14.82
CA ASP A 4 4.74 5.89 -13.71
C ASP A 4 4.50 7.40 -13.62
N GLU A 5 4.33 8.07 -14.75
CA GLU A 5 4.03 9.51 -14.82
C GLU A 5 2.59 9.82 -14.34
N GLN A 6 1.62 8.97 -14.71
CA GLN A 6 0.25 9.09 -14.19
C GLN A 6 0.17 8.79 -12.69
N GLU A 7 0.98 7.86 -12.21
CA GLU A 7 1.06 7.51 -10.79
C GLU A 7 1.69 8.63 -9.96
N ALA A 8 2.76 9.26 -10.46
CA ALA A 8 3.38 10.42 -9.84
C ALA A 8 2.41 11.62 -9.76
N ALA A 9 1.65 11.89 -10.83
CA ALA A 9 0.65 12.97 -10.82
C ALA A 9 -0.44 12.72 -9.76
N ARG A 10 -0.95 11.49 -9.68
CA ARG A 10 -1.93 11.07 -8.66
C ARG A 10 -1.38 11.16 -7.24
N ALA A 11 -0.10 10.86 -7.05
CA ALA A 11 0.58 10.94 -5.77
C ALA A 11 0.58 12.35 -5.20
N LYS A 12 0.98 13.29 -6.06
CA LYS A 12 1.12 14.69 -5.72
C LYS A 12 -0.22 15.30 -5.30
N GLU A 13 -1.29 14.97 -6.03
CA GLU A 13 -2.66 15.35 -5.69
C GLU A 13 -3.10 14.74 -4.35
N ALA A 14 -2.95 13.43 -4.19
CA ALA A 14 -3.32 12.74 -2.96
C ALA A 14 -2.56 13.28 -1.73
N ARG A 15 -1.28 13.64 -1.88
CA ARG A 15 -0.48 14.26 -0.83
C ARG A 15 -0.97 15.66 -0.48
N ALA A 16 -1.33 16.46 -1.48
CA ALA A 16 -1.90 17.79 -1.25
C ALA A 16 -3.23 17.70 -0.49
N GLU A 17 -4.10 16.76 -0.88
CA GLU A 17 -5.34 16.45 -0.16
C GLU A 17 -5.06 15.99 1.28
N MET A 18 -4.12 15.06 1.46
CA MET A 18 -3.77 14.55 2.79
C MET A 18 -3.19 15.62 3.71
N LEU A 19 -2.31 16.48 3.19
CA LEU A 19 -1.76 17.61 3.95
C LEU A 19 -2.87 18.57 4.38
N HIS A 20 -3.89 18.75 3.54
CA HIS A 20 -5.06 19.57 3.86
C HIS A 20 -5.92 18.93 4.96
N VAL A 21 -6.13 17.61 4.92
CA VAL A 21 -6.97 16.90 5.91
C VAL A 21 -6.23 16.64 7.23
N MET A 22 -4.98 16.20 7.18
CA MET A 22 -4.21 15.72 8.34
C MET A 22 -3.29 16.79 8.96
N GLY A 23 -3.09 17.93 8.29
CA GLY A 23 -2.13 18.96 8.70
C GLY A 23 -0.69 18.60 8.31
N SER A 24 0.22 19.58 8.30
CA SER A 24 1.63 19.35 7.96
C SER A 24 2.29 18.40 8.97
N ALA A 25 2.97 17.36 8.48
CA ALA A 25 3.86 16.57 9.30
C ALA A 25 4.96 17.51 9.84
N SER A 26 4.95 17.73 11.16
CA SER A 26 5.81 18.68 11.86
C SER A 26 7.29 18.46 11.53
N THR A 27 7.89 19.46 10.88
CA THR A 27 9.33 19.63 10.70
C THR A 27 9.96 19.92 12.07
N MET A 28 10.78 19.02 12.61
CA MET A 28 11.63 19.34 13.77
C MET A 28 13.09 19.01 13.48
N GLY A 29 13.82 20.07 13.15
CA GLY A 29 15.14 20.43 13.68
C GLY A 29 16.25 19.39 13.58
N ALA A 30 17.11 19.54 12.57
CA ALA A 30 18.47 19.03 12.61
C ALA A 30 19.40 20.11 13.18
N THR A 31 20.10 19.79 14.25
CA THR A 31 21.36 20.44 14.66
C THR A 31 22.43 19.36 14.78
N PRO A 32 23.64 19.55 14.20
CA PRO A 32 24.70 18.57 14.24
C PRO A 32 25.56 18.77 15.51
N THR A 33 25.96 17.68 16.16
CA THR A 33 27.05 17.72 17.12
C THR A 33 27.98 16.53 16.87
N GLU A 34 29.23 16.91 16.67
CA GLU A 34 30.42 16.16 16.32
C GLU A 34 30.98 15.48 17.58
N ALA A 35 31.36 14.19 17.50
CA ALA A 35 32.24 13.57 18.49
C ALA A 35 32.98 12.33 17.94
N THR A 36 34.29 12.53 17.88
CA THR A 36 35.47 11.67 17.71
C THR A 36 35.42 10.23 18.27
N THR A 37 35.95 9.30 17.48
CA THR A 37 36.33 7.92 17.87
C THR A 37 37.79 7.88 18.37
N PRO A 38 38.14 6.92 19.24
CA PRO A 38 39.26 6.04 18.89
C PRO A 38 38.98 4.54 19.16
N ALA A 39 39.60 3.70 18.32
CA ALA A 39 39.70 2.23 18.43
C ALA A 39 40.70 1.83 19.56
N PRO A 40 40.95 0.55 19.93
CA PRO A 40 41.30 -0.55 19.01
C PRO A 40 41.02 -2.03 19.44
N THR A 41 41.37 -2.92 18.49
CA THR A 41 42.01 -4.25 18.64
C THR A 41 41.18 -5.54 18.55
N GLU A 42 41.68 -6.39 17.64
CA GLU A 42 41.29 -7.74 17.22
C GLU A 42 41.36 -8.80 18.32
N SER A 43 40.45 -9.79 18.26
CA SER A 43 40.80 -11.22 18.18
C SER A 43 39.54 -12.09 18.13
N THR A 44 39.65 -13.23 17.42
CA THR A 44 38.76 -14.41 17.41
C THR A 44 37.85 -14.55 16.17
N GLN A 45 38.46 -14.86 15.02
CA GLN A 45 37.83 -15.07 13.71
C GLN A 45 37.34 -16.52 13.42
N ALA A 46 37.02 -17.35 14.43
CA ALA A 46 36.63 -18.75 14.16
C ALA A 46 35.25 -19.16 14.70
N GLU A 47 34.63 -18.36 15.57
CA GLU A 47 33.25 -18.59 16.07
C GLU A 47 32.21 -17.69 15.36
N GLU A 48 32.65 -16.73 14.56
CA GLU A 48 31.76 -15.74 13.91
C GLU A 48 31.07 -16.27 12.65
N ASP A 49 31.59 -17.30 11.97
CA ASP A 49 31.04 -17.75 10.68
C ASP A 49 29.68 -18.47 10.82
N GLU A 50 29.41 -19.10 11.96
CA GLU A 50 28.11 -19.73 12.23
C GLU A 50 27.08 -18.71 12.75
N ALA A 51 27.54 -17.68 13.48
CA ALA A 51 26.74 -16.54 13.90
C ALA A 51 26.39 -15.59 12.74
N GLN A 52 27.28 -15.43 11.74
CA GLN A 52 27.08 -14.60 10.56
C GLN A 52 25.99 -15.14 9.62
N ARG A 53 25.76 -16.46 9.59
CA ARG A 53 24.60 -17.03 8.87
C ARG A 53 23.27 -16.69 9.54
N ARG A 54 23.26 -16.49 10.85
CA ARG A 54 22.07 -16.09 11.64
C ARG A 54 21.88 -14.56 11.72
N SER A 55 22.93 -13.76 11.49
CA SER A 55 22.89 -12.29 11.62
C SER A 55 22.64 -11.52 10.32
N LYS A 56 22.16 -12.17 9.25
CA LYS A 56 21.92 -11.51 7.95
C LYS A 56 20.63 -10.66 7.89
N TRP A 57 20.15 -10.20 9.02
CA TRP A 57 19.18 -9.11 9.12
C TRP A 57 19.78 -8.02 10.00
N GLN A 58 20.57 -7.14 9.38
CA GLN A 58 21.00 -5.90 10.02
C GLN A 58 19.81 -4.97 10.18
N LYS A 59 19.57 -4.53 11.43
CA LYS A 59 18.53 -3.55 11.81
C LYS A 59 18.72 -2.27 10.99
N PRO A 60 17.72 -1.79 10.23
CA PRO A 60 17.75 -0.40 9.76
C PRO A 60 17.48 0.52 10.96
N ALA A 61 18.35 1.49 11.18
CA ALA A 61 18.10 2.59 12.11
C ALA A 61 16.92 3.43 11.58
N ALA A 62 15.70 3.12 12.03
CA ALA A 62 14.49 3.82 11.60
C ALA A 62 14.14 4.95 12.58
N LYS A 63 14.54 6.18 12.22
CA LYS A 63 14.03 7.40 12.82
C LYS A 63 12.72 7.76 12.11
N GLY A 64 11.59 7.66 12.83
CA GLY A 64 10.33 8.33 12.48
C GLY A 64 9.32 7.53 11.63
N GLY A 65 8.50 6.70 12.29
CA GLY A 65 7.31 6.08 11.71
C GLY A 65 6.66 5.14 12.72
N LYS A 66 5.85 5.68 13.65
CA LYS A 66 5.47 5.01 14.91
C LYS A 66 4.60 3.73 14.76
N GLY A 67 4.01 3.44 13.60
CA GLY A 67 3.14 2.25 13.45
C GLY A 67 3.82 1.01 12.87
N GLY A 68 4.44 1.13 11.70
CA GLY A 68 4.95 -0.03 10.94
C GLY A 68 6.31 -0.56 11.42
N SER A 69 7.20 0.32 11.91
CA SER A 69 8.54 -0.10 12.37
C SER A 69 8.43 -0.98 13.61
N GLN A 70 7.60 -0.60 14.59
CA GLN A 70 7.48 -1.31 15.86
C GLN A 70 6.98 -2.76 15.70
N VAL A 71 6.07 -3.00 14.76
CA VAL A 71 5.57 -4.36 14.46
C VAL A 71 6.64 -5.20 13.76
N ALA A 72 7.43 -4.58 12.86
CA ALA A 72 8.55 -5.27 12.21
C ALA A 72 9.69 -5.58 13.20
N ASP A 73 9.99 -4.64 14.10
CA ASP A 73 11.03 -4.77 15.12
C ASP A 73 10.65 -5.83 16.15
N SER A 74 9.42 -5.80 16.66
CA SER A 74 8.90 -6.83 17.59
C SER A 74 8.79 -8.21 16.95
N TRP A 75 8.40 -8.30 15.66
CA TRP A 75 8.44 -9.56 14.92
C TRP A 75 9.88 -10.05 14.74
N SER A 76 10.83 -9.17 14.43
CA SER A 76 12.25 -9.54 14.29
C SER A 76 12.85 -10.06 15.60
N GLU A 77 12.43 -9.50 16.74
CA GLU A 77 12.82 -9.96 18.07
C GLU A 77 12.18 -11.32 18.41
N GLN A 78 10.91 -11.53 18.08
CA GLN A 78 10.28 -12.85 18.24
C GLN A 78 10.90 -13.89 17.29
N PHE A 79 11.33 -13.47 16.10
CA PHE A 79 11.98 -14.34 15.11
C PHE A 79 13.35 -14.79 15.60
N SER A 80 14.15 -13.88 16.18
CA SER A 80 15.44 -14.24 16.80
C SER A 80 15.26 -15.14 18.03
N GLN A 81 14.14 -15.04 18.73
CA GLN A 81 13.76 -15.91 19.85
C GLN A 81 13.13 -17.24 19.42
N GLY A 82 12.88 -17.47 18.12
CA GLY A 82 12.32 -18.72 17.59
C GLY A 82 10.85 -18.96 17.92
N THR A 83 10.11 -17.96 18.39
CA THR A 83 8.70 -18.09 18.83
C THR A 83 7.68 -17.71 17.75
N VAL A 84 8.13 -17.37 16.54
CA VAL A 84 7.27 -16.86 15.48
C VAL A 84 6.39 -17.95 14.89
N LYS A 85 5.07 -17.74 15.02
CA LYS A 85 4.02 -18.58 14.41
C LYS A 85 3.47 -18.02 13.09
N SER A 86 3.81 -16.77 12.76
CA SER A 86 3.19 -16.00 11.68
C SER A 86 4.25 -15.37 10.76
N PRO A 87 4.11 -15.43 9.43
CA PRO A 87 5.08 -14.80 8.53
C PRO A 87 5.01 -13.27 8.63
N LEU A 88 6.15 -12.56 8.56
CA LEU A 88 6.25 -11.09 8.66
C LEU A 88 5.26 -10.37 7.71
N ARG A 89 5.11 -10.89 6.48
CA ARG A 89 4.19 -10.34 5.48
C ARG A 89 2.75 -10.22 5.99
N LEU A 90 2.32 -11.16 6.82
CA LEU A 90 0.97 -11.18 7.40
C LEU A 90 0.86 -10.13 8.50
N MET A 91 1.85 -10.06 9.39
CA MET A 91 1.89 -9.07 10.46
C MET A 91 1.87 -7.64 9.92
N LEU A 92 2.64 -7.36 8.86
CA LEU A 92 2.65 -6.04 8.23
C LEU A 92 1.32 -5.69 7.58
N PHE A 93 0.67 -6.65 6.90
CA PHE A 93 -0.64 -6.43 6.32
C PHE A 93 -1.70 -6.19 7.40
N MET A 94 -1.68 -6.95 8.49
CA MET A 94 -2.60 -6.77 9.62
C MET A 94 -2.39 -5.41 10.29
N ALA A 95 -1.15 -5.02 10.58
CA ALA A 95 -0.84 -3.72 11.16
C ALA A 95 -1.32 -2.55 10.27
N MET A 96 -1.23 -2.70 8.94
CA MET A 96 -1.77 -1.70 8.01
C MET A 96 -3.30 -1.60 8.11
N MET A 97 -4.01 -2.72 8.23
CA MET A 97 -5.47 -2.74 8.40
C MET A 97 -5.91 -2.24 9.77
N GLU A 98 -5.17 -2.56 10.84
CA GLU A 98 -5.41 -2.02 12.19
C GLU A 98 -5.22 -0.51 12.23
N LEU A 99 -4.16 0.00 11.61
CA LEU A 99 -3.94 1.45 11.49
C LEU A 99 -5.09 2.13 10.74
N LEU A 100 -5.60 1.52 9.67
CA LEU A 100 -6.76 2.04 8.93
C LEU A 100 -8.01 2.09 9.82
N ARG A 101 -8.26 1.02 10.60
CA ARG A 101 -9.39 0.96 11.53
C ARG A 101 -9.29 2.07 12.58
N THR A 102 -8.15 2.21 13.24
CA THR A 102 -7.91 3.25 14.25
C THR A 102 -8.10 4.66 13.67
N GLN A 103 -7.54 4.94 12.49
CA GLN A 103 -7.70 6.25 11.86
C GLN A 103 -9.14 6.52 11.44
N ALA A 104 -9.90 5.52 11.01
CA ALA A 104 -11.31 5.66 10.70
C ALA A 104 -12.13 5.98 11.96
N GLU A 105 -11.89 5.27 13.07
CA GLU A 105 -12.55 5.52 14.36
C GLU A 105 -12.19 6.91 14.93
N GLU A 106 -10.91 7.31 14.87
CA GLU A 106 -10.45 8.64 15.29
C GLU A 106 -11.11 9.77 14.46
N THR A 107 -11.27 9.56 13.15
CA THR A 107 -11.91 10.55 12.27
C THR A 107 -13.39 10.72 12.60
N LEU A 108 -14.06 9.69 13.12
CA LEU A 108 -15.45 9.78 13.58
C LEU A 108 -15.56 10.46 14.94
N ALA A 109 -14.58 10.27 15.82
CA ALA A 109 -14.53 10.92 17.13
C ALA A 109 -14.18 12.42 17.03
N ASP A 110 -13.32 12.80 16.07
CA ASP A 110 -12.86 14.17 15.86
C ASP A 110 -13.71 14.88 14.79
N THR A 111 -14.61 15.75 15.25
CA THR A 111 -15.53 16.50 14.38
C THR A 111 -14.77 17.43 13.41
N GLU A 112 -13.62 17.99 13.78
CA GLU A 112 -12.86 18.88 12.90
C GLU A 112 -12.18 18.12 11.75
N LYS A 113 -11.65 16.91 12.04
CA LYS A 113 -11.13 16.02 10.99
C LYS A 113 -12.24 15.57 10.05
N LEU A 114 -13.42 15.25 10.58
CA LEU A 114 -14.58 14.88 9.77
C LEU A 114 -15.01 16.01 8.84
N GLN A 115 -15.09 17.25 9.34
CA GLN A 115 -15.41 18.43 8.53
C GLN A 115 -14.36 18.67 7.43
N ARG A 116 -13.08 18.49 7.73
CA ARG A 116 -12.02 18.53 6.71
C ARG A 116 -12.20 17.45 5.64
N CYS A 117 -12.59 16.23 6.02
CA CYS A 117 -12.89 15.16 5.07
C CYS A 117 -14.10 15.50 4.18
N MET A 118 -15.12 16.17 4.73
CA MET A 118 -16.28 16.66 3.96
C MET A 118 -15.88 17.76 2.98
N ASN A 119 -15.06 18.72 3.40
CA ASN A 119 -14.58 19.83 2.56
C ASN A 119 -13.78 19.34 1.35
N VAL A 120 -12.94 18.31 1.53
CA VAL A 120 -12.19 17.68 0.43
C VAL A 120 -13.08 16.76 -0.41
N GLY A 121 -14.26 16.40 0.09
CA GLY A 121 -15.21 15.52 -0.58
C GLY A 121 -14.90 14.04 -0.45
N TRP A 122 -14.12 13.64 0.57
CA TRP A 122 -13.88 12.24 0.91
C TRP A 122 -15.11 11.58 1.52
N THR A 123 -15.90 12.35 2.28
CA THR A 123 -17.14 11.92 2.92
C THR A 123 -18.31 12.81 2.49
N VAL A 124 -19.50 12.23 2.46
CA VAL A 124 -20.78 12.93 2.28
C VAL A 124 -21.62 12.69 3.54
N GLU A 125 -22.50 13.65 3.87
CA GLU A 125 -23.48 13.46 4.94
C GLU A 125 -24.34 12.23 4.63
N GLY A 126 -24.32 11.26 5.54
CA GLY A 126 -25.19 10.09 5.46
C GLY A 126 -26.57 10.38 6.07
N GLU A 127 -27.31 9.31 6.33
CA GLU A 127 -28.65 9.41 6.95
C GLU A 127 -28.63 10.12 8.32
N ASN A 128 -27.51 10.02 9.06
CA ASN A 128 -27.32 10.65 10.37
C ASN A 128 -25.98 11.37 10.43
N ALA A 129 -25.89 12.45 11.23
CA ALA A 129 -24.64 13.19 11.47
C ALA A 129 -23.50 12.33 12.03
N LEU A 130 -23.83 11.20 12.67
CA LEU A 130 -22.89 10.22 13.23
C LEU A 130 -22.56 9.06 12.28
N SER A 131 -23.05 9.09 11.04
CA SER A 131 -22.84 8.02 10.06
C SER A 131 -22.50 8.61 8.70
N PRO A 132 -21.30 9.19 8.54
CA PRO A 132 -20.85 9.68 7.24
C PRO A 132 -20.76 8.53 6.23
N ALA A 133 -20.95 8.86 4.95
CA ALA A 133 -20.77 7.93 3.85
C ALA A 133 -19.48 8.25 3.08
N TRP A 134 -18.68 7.24 2.79
CA TRP A 134 -17.40 7.35 2.10
C TRP A 134 -17.59 7.28 0.59
N VAL A 135 -17.00 8.25 -0.12
CA VAL A 135 -17.14 8.36 -1.57
C VAL A 135 -16.09 7.53 -2.29
N TYR A 136 -16.50 6.88 -3.38
CA TYR A 136 -15.59 6.23 -4.31
C TYR A 136 -14.94 7.25 -5.23
N HIS A 137 -13.64 7.12 -5.47
CA HIS A 137 -12.89 7.96 -6.40
C HIS A 137 -12.38 7.13 -7.58
N ALA A 138 -12.59 7.66 -8.78
CA ALA A 138 -12.04 7.12 -10.01
C ALA A 138 -11.02 8.11 -10.59
N TRP A 139 -10.06 7.60 -11.34
CA TRP A 139 -9.14 8.45 -12.09
C TRP A 139 -9.72 8.76 -13.46
N ASP A 140 -9.81 10.04 -13.79
CA ASP A 140 -10.08 10.48 -15.15
C ASP A 140 -8.75 10.69 -15.92
N PRO A 141 -8.48 9.91 -16.97
CA PRO A 141 -7.27 10.07 -17.79
C PRO A 141 -7.26 11.38 -18.59
N ALA A 142 -8.41 11.98 -18.89
CA ALA A 142 -8.49 13.20 -19.70
C ALA A 142 -8.16 14.44 -18.85
N ALA A 143 -8.82 14.60 -17.70
CA ALA A 143 -8.55 15.71 -16.79
C ALA A 143 -7.27 15.55 -15.96
N LYS A 144 -6.68 14.34 -15.94
CA LYS A 144 -5.55 13.95 -15.06
C LYS A 144 -5.82 14.30 -13.59
N LYS A 145 -7.05 14.01 -13.12
CA LYS A 145 -7.51 14.29 -11.76
C LYS A 145 -8.33 13.13 -11.21
N GLN A 146 -8.37 13.03 -9.88
CA GLN A 146 -9.35 12.16 -9.22
C GLN A 146 -10.72 12.81 -9.22
N ILE A 147 -11.71 12.07 -9.71
CA ILE A 147 -13.11 12.51 -9.73
C ILE A 147 -13.91 11.55 -8.87
N LYS A 148 -14.95 12.06 -8.21
CA LYS A 148 -15.95 11.24 -7.53
C LYS A 148 -16.57 10.28 -8.54
N ALA A 149 -16.49 8.99 -8.26
CA ALA A 149 -17.12 7.97 -9.07
C ALA A 149 -18.64 8.00 -8.88
N ASP A 150 -19.37 7.57 -9.89
CA ASP A 150 -20.85 7.46 -9.87
C ASP A 150 -21.36 6.30 -8.98
N THR A 151 -20.45 5.57 -8.32
CA THR A 151 -20.79 4.47 -7.43
C THR A 151 -21.35 5.00 -6.11
N ALA A 152 -22.43 4.37 -5.64
CA ALA A 152 -23.07 4.70 -4.37
C ALA A 152 -22.03 4.75 -3.22
N PRO A 153 -22.03 5.81 -2.38
CA PRO A 153 -21.15 5.92 -1.23
C PRO A 153 -21.38 4.79 -0.21
N LEU A 154 -20.30 4.35 0.45
CA LEU A 154 -20.35 3.28 1.45
C LEU A 154 -20.51 3.85 2.86
N LYS A 155 -21.46 3.33 3.66
CA LYS A 155 -21.67 3.80 5.04
C LYS A 155 -20.42 3.52 5.90
N HIS A 156 -20.10 4.41 6.84
CA HIS A 156 -18.94 4.24 7.72
C HIS A 156 -18.91 2.90 8.45
N VAL A 157 -20.05 2.46 8.98
CA VAL A 157 -20.19 1.16 9.68
C VAL A 157 -19.88 -0.02 8.75
N GLU A 158 -20.30 0.07 7.49
CA GLU A 158 -20.02 -0.98 6.50
C GLU A 158 -18.55 -1.00 6.11
N ALA A 159 -17.90 0.17 6.02
CA ALA A 159 -16.46 0.27 5.77
C ALA A 159 -15.64 -0.37 6.90
N LEU A 160 -15.98 -0.09 8.17
CA LEU A 160 -15.35 -0.73 9.33
C LEU A 160 -15.54 -2.25 9.31
N LYS A 161 -16.76 -2.71 9.00
CA LYS A 161 -17.04 -4.14 8.87
C LYS A 161 -16.16 -4.83 7.82
N GLN A 162 -15.87 -4.17 6.69
CA GLN A 162 -14.94 -4.74 5.69
C GLN A 162 -13.52 -4.85 6.24
N ILE A 163 -13.06 -3.87 7.01
CA ILE A 163 -11.73 -3.90 7.64
C ILE A 163 -11.66 -5.01 8.70
N ASP A 164 -12.69 -5.17 9.52
CA ASP A 164 -12.78 -6.24 10.52
C ASP A 164 -12.79 -7.64 9.88
N LEU A 165 -13.51 -7.80 8.76
CA LEU A 165 -13.47 -9.05 7.98
C LEU A 165 -12.05 -9.35 7.47
N LEU A 166 -11.30 -8.33 7.03
CA LEU A 166 -9.92 -8.54 6.62
C LEU A 166 -9.02 -8.95 7.78
N LEU A 167 -9.16 -8.30 8.95
CA LEU A 167 -8.40 -8.65 10.15
C LEU A 167 -8.69 -10.08 10.64
N LEU A 168 -9.94 -10.53 10.54
CA LEU A 168 -10.36 -11.86 10.96
C LEU A 168 -9.94 -12.98 10.00
N HIS A 169 -10.03 -12.74 8.69
CA HIS A 169 -9.85 -13.78 7.68
C HIS A 169 -8.45 -13.81 7.05
N ALA A 170 -7.73 -12.69 6.98
CA ALA A 170 -6.38 -12.65 6.42
C ALA A 170 -5.34 -13.57 7.13
N PRO A 171 -5.36 -13.76 8.47
CA PRO A 171 -4.38 -14.62 9.13
C PRO A 171 -4.61 -16.12 8.94
N ARG A 172 -5.73 -16.51 8.32
CA ARG A 172 -6.01 -17.92 8.05
C ARG A 172 -5.05 -18.49 7.01
N GLU A 173 -4.75 -19.77 7.15
CA GLU A 173 -3.80 -20.45 6.29
C GLU A 173 -4.21 -20.40 4.81
N GLY A 174 -3.27 -20.09 3.93
CA GLY A 174 -3.48 -20.06 2.49
C GLY A 174 -4.24 -18.84 1.93
N VAL A 175 -4.73 -17.94 2.79
CA VAL A 175 -5.45 -16.72 2.38
C VAL A 175 -4.49 -15.65 1.87
N LEU A 176 -3.63 -15.09 2.72
CA LEU A 176 -2.65 -14.09 2.29
C LEU A 176 -1.38 -14.77 1.77
N LYS A 177 -1.21 -14.81 0.44
CA LYS A 177 -0.07 -15.46 -0.22
C LYS A 177 1.14 -14.53 -0.32
N ASN A 178 0.91 -13.25 -0.60
CA ASN A 178 1.98 -12.30 -0.83
C ASN A 178 1.60 -10.91 -0.33
N PHE A 179 2.55 -10.26 0.32
CA PHE A 179 2.49 -8.83 0.65
C PHE A 179 3.92 -8.32 0.60
N LYS A 180 4.29 -7.69 -0.51
CA LYS A 180 5.66 -7.21 -0.76
C LYS A 180 5.66 -5.93 -1.57
N THR A 181 6.71 -5.13 -1.42
CA THR A 181 6.97 -4.01 -2.32
C THR A 181 7.41 -4.52 -3.68
N ALA A 182 6.98 -3.86 -4.75
CA ALA A 182 7.44 -4.22 -6.10
C ALA A 182 8.94 -3.89 -6.30
N LYS A 183 9.44 -2.87 -5.59
CA LYS A 183 10.85 -2.42 -5.62
C LYS A 183 11.56 -2.83 -4.34
N LYS A 184 12.78 -3.37 -4.46
CA LYS A 184 13.65 -3.68 -3.31
C LYS A 184 14.05 -2.37 -2.62
N MET A 185 13.80 -2.30 -1.32
CA MET A 185 14.19 -1.18 -0.48
C MET A 185 15.65 -1.38 -0.08
N SER A 186 16.57 -0.63 -0.70
CA SER A 186 17.97 -0.62 -0.24
C SER A 186 18.13 0.53 0.76
N PRO A 187 18.83 0.34 1.89
CA PRO A 187 19.11 1.40 2.85
C PRO A 187 19.93 2.57 2.27
N LYS A 188 20.60 2.35 1.13
CA LYS A 188 21.47 3.33 0.46
C LYS A 188 20.72 4.21 -0.54
N ASP A 189 19.60 3.74 -1.07
CA ASP A 189 18.74 4.51 -1.96
C ASP A 189 17.73 5.28 -1.11
N GLN A 190 18.12 6.48 -0.65
CA GLN A 190 17.16 7.41 -0.06
C GLN A 190 16.00 7.62 -1.03
N TYR A 191 14.80 7.27 -0.57
CA TYR A 191 13.56 7.24 -1.34
C TYR A 191 13.29 8.56 -2.07
N THR A 192 13.59 8.61 -3.36
CA THR A 192 13.20 9.73 -4.23
C THR A 192 11.79 9.56 -4.80
N ALA A 193 11.20 8.37 -4.67
CA ALA A 193 9.86 8.07 -5.20
C ALA A 193 8.77 8.47 -4.20
N GLU A 194 7.81 9.30 -4.65
CA GLU A 194 6.69 9.79 -3.85
C GLU A 194 5.65 8.71 -3.52
N VAL A 195 5.56 7.65 -4.33
CA VAL A 195 4.63 6.51 -4.14
C VAL A 195 5.39 5.21 -4.06
N LEU A 196 4.95 4.36 -3.12
CA LEU A 196 5.48 3.03 -2.98
C LEU A 196 4.43 1.97 -3.35
N PRO A 197 4.61 1.22 -4.46
CA PRO A 197 3.70 0.16 -4.84
C PRO A 197 3.93 -1.10 -4.00
N PHE A 198 2.88 -1.54 -3.32
CA PHE A 198 2.79 -2.86 -2.68
C PHE A 198 1.90 -3.79 -3.50
N MET A 199 2.31 -5.05 -3.59
CA MET A 199 1.55 -6.12 -4.22
C MET A 199 1.00 -7.05 -3.15
N VAL A 200 -0.33 -7.16 -3.11
CA VAL A 200 -1.07 -8.11 -2.29
C VAL A 200 -1.56 -9.24 -3.19
N SER A 201 -1.32 -10.49 -2.82
CA SER A 201 -1.89 -11.65 -3.51
C SER A 201 -2.70 -12.50 -2.52
N ILE A 202 -3.94 -12.78 -2.88
CA ILE A 202 -4.87 -13.58 -2.08
C ILE A 202 -5.00 -14.98 -2.71
N GLY A 203 -5.26 -16.00 -1.89
CA GLY A 203 -5.69 -17.30 -2.34
C GLY A 203 -6.98 -17.23 -3.17
N LEU A 204 -7.19 -18.27 -3.99
CA LEU A 204 -8.44 -18.46 -4.76
C LEU A 204 -9.29 -19.58 -4.16
N ARG A 205 -8.79 -20.25 -3.11
CA ARG A 205 -9.44 -21.41 -2.49
C ARG A 205 -9.86 -21.05 -1.08
N GLY A 206 -11.02 -21.58 -0.70
CA GLY A 206 -11.59 -21.40 0.63
C GLY A 206 -12.44 -20.13 0.74
N GLU A 207 -13.48 -20.23 1.56
CA GLU A 207 -14.44 -19.16 1.82
C GLU A 207 -13.77 -17.90 2.36
N SER A 208 -12.77 -18.05 3.22
CA SER A 208 -12.03 -16.92 3.80
C SER A 208 -11.27 -16.10 2.77
N SER A 209 -10.71 -16.76 1.75
CA SER A 209 -10.06 -16.06 0.63
C SER A 209 -11.06 -15.24 -0.17
N GLN A 210 -12.26 -15.78 -0.40
CA GLN A 210 -13.33 -15.08 -1.11
C GLN A 210 -13.84 -13.87 -0.32
N ILE A 211 -13.99 -14.01 1.00
CA ILE A 211 -14.37 -12.90 1.89
C ILE A 211 -13.31 -11.79 1.81
N CYS A 212 -12.02 -12.12 1.93
CA CYS A 212 -10.94 -11.13 1.80
C CYS A 212 -10.90 -10.46 0.43
N TYR A 213 -11.11 -11.22 -0.65
CA TYR A 213 -11.17 -10.67 -2.00
C TYR A 213 -12.33 -9.67 -2.15
N ASN A 214 -13.52 -10.03 -1.68
CA ASN A 214 -14.69 -9.16 -1.73
C ASN A 214 -14.49 -7.88 -0.91
N ALA A 215 -13.94 -8.00 0.31
CA ALA A 215 -13.64 -6.85 1.16
C ALA A 215 -12.59 -5.92 0.50
N LEU A 216 -11.50 -6.46 -0.05
CA LEU A 216 -10.49 -5.64 -0.75
C LEU A 216 -11.02 -5.02 -2.04
N ARG A 217 -11.97 -5.69 -2.73
CA ARG A 217 -12.67 -5.13 -3.87
C ARG A 217 -13.54 -3.95 -3.47
N LEU A 218 -14.28 -4.05 -2.37
CA LEU A 218 -15.12 -2.96 -1.84
C LEU A 218 -14.31 -1.78 -1.31
N LEU A 219 -13.14 -2.03 -0.71
CA LEU A 219 -12.23 -0.96 -0.27
C LEU A 219 -11.49 -0.31 -1.44
N SER A 220 -11.50 -0.92 -2.63
CA SER A 220 -10.81 -0.34 -3.77
C SER A 220 -11.48 0.94 -4.25
N GLY A 221 -10.68 2.01 -4.31
CA GLY A 221 -11.17 3.34 -4.71
C GLY A 221 -11.99 4.05 -3.62
N LEU A 222 -12.18 3.45 -2.44
CA LEU A 222 -12.91 4.08 -1.34
C LEU A 222 -12.04 5.14 -0.66
N ALA A 223 -12.61 6.32 -0.37
CA ALA A 223 -11.87 7.41 0.25
C ALA A 223 -11.33 7.08 1.65
N VAL A 224 -11.91 6.10 2.36
CA VAL A 224 -11.44 5.70 3.71
C VAL A 224 -9.97 5.29 3.72
N THR A 225 -9.46 4.65 2.66
CA THR A 225 -8.05 4.22 2.62
C THR A 225 -7.08 5.40 2.50
N LYS A 226 -7.57 6.57 2.07
CA LYS A 226 -6.77 7.81 2.00
C LYS A 226 -6.36 8.32 3.39
N LEU A 227 -7.06 7.93 4.46
CA LEU A 227 -6.73 8.32 5.83
C LEU A 227 -5.31 7.88 6.24
N ILE A 228 -4.87 6.72 5.77
CA ILE A 228 -3.50 6.21 5.99
C ILE A 228 -2.60 6.43 4.76
N GLY A 229 -3.11 7.17 3.78
CA GLY A 229 -2.46 7.41 2.50
C GLY A 229 -2.21 6.20 1.62
N VAL A 230 -3.04 5.18 1.78
CA VAL A 230 -3.00 3.98 0.94
C VAL A 230 -4.10 4.05 -0.11
N ARG A 231 -3.82 3.51 -1.29
CA ARG A 231 -4.80 3.31 -2.34
C ARG A 231 -4.80 1.85 -2.76
N VAL A 232 -5.92 1.18 -2.54
CA VAL A 232 -6.13 -0.20 -2.99
C VAL A 232 -6.68 -0.18 -4.42
N ARG A 233 -6.04 -0.95 -5.31
CA ARG A 233 -6.51 -1.15 -6.68
C ARG A 233 -6.37 -2.62 -7.07
N PRO A 234 -7.30 -3.18 -7.87
CA PRO A 234 -7.06 -4.46 -8.51
C PRO A 234 -5.82 -4.34 -9.38
N GLU A 235 -4.98 -5.37 -9.33
CA GLU A 235 -3.92 -5.49 -10.31
C GLU A 235 -4.56 -5.61 -11.70
N ARG A 236 -4.18 -4.72 -12.61
CA ARG A 236 -4.54 -4.86 -14.02
C ARG A 236 -3.50 -5.80 -14.61
N GLY A 237 -3.94 -6.95 -15.13
CA GLY A 237 -3.07 -7.91 -15.82
C GLY A 237 -2.38 -7.24 -17.01
N GLN A 238 -1.22 -6.64 -16.76
CA GLN A 238 -0.37 -6.13 -17.82
C GLN A 238 0.42 -7.32 -18.35
N GLU A 239 0.44 -7.45 -19.67
CA GLU A 239 1.36 -8.39 -20.33
C GLU A 239 2.78 -8.07 -19.84
N SER A 240 3.47 -9.09 -19.33
CA SER A 240 4.89 -8.98 -18.96
C SER A 240 5.68 -8.44 -20.16
N GLN A 241 6.72 -7.64 -19.90
CA GLN A 241 7.58 -7.13 -20.98
C GLN A 241 8.14 -8.24 -21.85
N LEU A 242 8.41 -9.42 -21.27
CA LEU A 242 8.83 -10.59 -22.01
C LEU A 242 7.71 -11.15 -22.91
N VAL A 243 6.46 -11.10 -22.48
CA VAL A 243 5.30 -11.49 -23.31
C VAL A 243 5.11 -10.47 -24.44
N LYS A 244 5.32 -9.18 -24.17
CA LYS A 244 5.27 -8.13 -25.21
C LYS A 244 6.36 -8.34 -26.26
N GLN A 245 7.59 -8.60 -25.84
CA GLN A 245 8.71 -8.91 -26.74
C GLN A 245 8.54 -10.23 -27.49
N LEU A 246 8.00 -11.25 -26.83
CA LEU A 246 7.67 -12.52 -27.48
C LEU A 246 6.57 -12.32 -28.51
N LYS A 247 5.54 -11.55 -28.19
CA LYS A 247 4.47 -11.18 -29.12
C LYS A 247 5.01 -10.39 -30.30
N GLU A 248 5.87 -9.40 -30.07
CA GLU A 248 6.48 -8.61 -31.13
C GLU A 248 7.38 -9.45 -32.05
N SER A 249 8.24 -10.29 -31.48
CA SER A 249 9.11 -11.19 -32.24
C SER A 249 8.32 -12.26 -33.00
N TYR A 250 7.28 -12.83 -32.39
CA TYR A 250 6.40 -13.82 -33.03
C TYR A 250 5.57 -13.20 -34.16
N MET A 251 5.00 -12.00 -33.96
CA MET A 251 4.26 -11.24 -34.98
C MET A 251 5.16 -10.67 -36.09
N GLY A 252 6.49 -10.68 -35.90
CA GLY A 252 7.47 -10.34 -36.93
C GLY A 252 7.89 -11.52 -37.81
N THR A 253 7.42 -12.74 -37.53
CA THR A 253 7.78 -13.94 -38.32
C THR A 253 6.94 -14.06 -39.59
N ALA A 254 7.58 -14.46 -40.70
CA ALA A 254 6.94 -14.59 -42.02
C ALA A 254 5.85 -15.67 -42.12
N TYR A 255 5.68 -16.50 -41.08
CA TYR A 255 4.73 -17.62 -41.06
C TYR A 255 3.44 -17.31 -40.27
N CYS A 256 3.33 -16.12 -39.68
CA CYS A 256 2.14 -15.71 -38.93
C CYS A 256 1.30 -14.72 -39.74
N ASP A 257 0.23 -15.22 -40.37
CA ASP A 257 -0.77 -14.42 -41.10
C ASP A 257 -1.73 -13.63 -40.17
N TRP A 258 -1.40 -13.53 -38.88
CA TRP A 258 -2.15 -12.73 -37.91
C TRP A 258 -1.81 -11.27 -38.18
N THR A 259 -2.45 -10.73 -39.22
CA THR A 259 -2.39 -9.32 -39.61
C THR A 259 -2.38 -8.46 -38.35
N ARG A 260 -1.39 -7.54 -38.26
CA ARG A 260 -1.39 -6.45 -37.27
C ARG A 260 -2.83 -5.98 -37.12
N PRO A 261 -3.41 -5.99 -35.91
CA PRO A 261 -4.77 -5.50 -35.75
C PRO A 261 -4.81 -4.07 -36.30
N SER A 262 -5.42 -3.88 -37.47
CA SER A 262 -5.87 -2.56 -37.87
C SER A 262 -6.96 -2.23 -36.88
N ALA A 263 -6.62 -1.50 -35.81
CA ALA A 263 -7.66 -0.80 -35.09
C ALA A 263 -8.16 0.30 -36.02
N PRO A 264 -9.46 0.28 -36.37
CA PRO A 264 -10.23 1.48 -36.16
C PRO A 264 -11.56 1.10 -35.52
N TRP A 265 -11.59 1.07 -34.18
CA TRP A 265 -12.84 1.33 -33.46
C TRP A 265 -12.89 2.81 -33.08
N ASN A 266 -12.58 3.65 -34.06
CA ASN A 266 -12.90 5.06 -34.07
C ASN A 266 -13.36 5.38 -35.49
N SER A 267 -14.60 5.01 -35.78
CA SER A 267 -15.39 5.65 -36.83
C SER A 267 -16.70 6.02 -36.18
N ASP A 268 -16.96 7.32 -36.16
CA ASP A 268 -18.17 7.97 -35.69
C ASP A 268 -19.45 7.19 -36.05
N ALA A 269 -20.30 7.02 -35.04
CA ALA A 269 -21.75 6.95 -35.14
C ALA A 269 -22.35 7.41 -33.81
#